data_AF-A0A7R9PNZ6-F1
#
_entry.id   AF-A0A7R9PNZ6-F1
#
_cell.length_a   1.000
_cell.length_b   1.000
_cell.length_c   1.000
_cell.angle_alpha   90.00
_cell.angle_beta   90.00
_cell.angle_gamma   90.00
#
_symmetry.space_group_name_H-M   'P 1'
#
loop_
_entity.id
_entity.type
_entity.pdbx_description
1 polymer ?
#
loop_
_entity_poly.entity_id
_entity_poly.type
_entity_poly.pdbx_seq_one_letter_code
_entity_poly.pdbx_strand_id
1 'polypeptide(L)'
;MEYYPALLQGVTYPCIHAVWARWAPPLERSRMASLAFAGSYVGTVVSLPICGILANELGWPSIFYVFGKIRKVKTKRQISVILKGEYEEHILGVRNEVNLVHPWRKFFTSMPVWAVIVAHFCENWGFYTLLTQLPTFMKDALEFNLKKAGFMSALPYLVMAIVLSFSGQLADYLITNKYLNTSQVRKLFTCSAFMGQAVFMLMTCFLLTPTGAVSCLTAAVGLGAFAWSGFSVNHLDIAPQHASVLMGLSNTMATLPGIISPSITGILVQNKTVDEWRVVFYMASSIYLFGALFYGAFSSGQIQPWAEHKNNQDRTKIDEK
;
A
#
# COMPACT_ATOMS: atom_id res chain seq x y z
N MET A 1 3.01 0.99 -27.03
CA MET A 1 1.72 0.38 -26.61
C MET A 1 1.64 0.09 -25.11
N GLU A 2 2.70 0.26 -24.32
CA GLU A 2 2.71 -0.08 -22.87
C GLU A 2 1.99 0.94 -21.96
N TYR A 3 1.73 2.17 -22.46
CA TYR A 3 1.10 3.24 -21.68
C TYR A 3 -0.38 2.98 -21.33
N TYR A 4 -1.14 2.36 -22.22
CA TYR A 4 -2.58 2.12 -22.02
C TYR A 4 -2.86 1.18 -20.83
N PRO A 5 -2.20 0.01 -20.72
CA PRO A 5 -2.35 -0.86 -19.56
C PRO A 5 -2.01 -0.16 -18.23
N ALA A 6 -0.96 0.66 -18.20
CA ALA A 6 -0.53 1.37 -17.00
C ALA A 6 -1.59 2.40 -16.52
N LEU A 7 -2.14 3.19 -17.46
CA LEU A 7 -3.21 4.16 -17.17
C LEU A 7 -4.46 3.47 -16.59
N LEU A 8 -4.85 2.34 -17.16
CA LEU A 8 -6.03 1.59 -16.72
C LEU A 8 -5.82 0.86 -15.38
N GLN A 9 -4.59 0.51 -15.03
CA GLN A 9 -4.30 -0.13 -13.74
C GLN A 9 -4.23 0.87 -12.58
N GLY A 10 -3.84 2.13 -12.83
CA GLY A 10 -3.71 3.16 -11.80
C GLY A 10 -4.99 3.45 -11.00
N VAL A 11 -6.17 3.24 -11.59
CA VAL A 11 -7.47 3.47 -10.93
C VAL A 11 -7.89 2.35 -9.98
N THR A 12 -7.17 1.22 -9.94
CA THR A 12 -7.58 0.03 -9.18
C THR A 12 -7.67 0.31 -7.68
N TYR A 13 -6.63 0.89 -7.07
CA TYR A 13 -6.59 1.18 -5.63
C TYR A 13 -7.67 2.17 -5.17
N PRO A 14 -7.90 3.31 -5.87
CA PRO A 14 -9.02 4.22 -5.58
C PRO A 14 -10.40 3.55 -5.68
N CYS A 15 -10.64 2.72 -6.70
CA CYS A 15 -11.91 2.04 -6.89
C CYS A 15 -12.22 1.06 -5.74
N ILE A 16 -11.22 0.33 -5.24
CA ILE A 16 -11.37 -0.56 -4.09
C ILE A 16 -11.82 0.23 -2.84
N HIS A 17 -11.23 1.41 -2.60
CA HIS A 17 -11.63 2.26 -1.48
C HIS A 17 -13.03 2.84 -1.63
N ALA A 18 -13.47 3.13 -2.87
CA ALA A 18 -14.84 3.56 -3.13
C ALA A 18 -15.85 2.46 -2.75
N VAL A 19 -15.52 1.19 -3.00
CA VAL A 19 -16.33 0.04 -2.56
C VAL A 19 -16.36 -0.05 -1.04
N TRP A 20 -15.19 -0.03 -0.37
CA TRP A 20 -15.12 -0.14 1.09
C TRP A 20 -15.78 1.03 1.83
N ALA A 21 -15.74 2.24 1.29
CA ALA A 21 -16.43 3.39 1.87
C ALA A 21 -17.94 3.15 2.04
N ARG A 22 -18.54 2.31 1.20
CA ARG A 22 -19.97 1.99 1.22
C ARG A 22 -20.27 0.63 1.86
N TRP A 23 -19.35 -0.34 1.75
CA TRP A 23 -19.60 -1.74 2.10
C TRP A 23 -18.89 -2.22 3.36
N ALA A 24 -17.79 -1.59 3.79
CA ALA A 24 -16.98 -2.12 4.88
C ALA A 24 -17.48 -1.60 6.25
N PRO A 25 -17.97 -2.49 7.15
CA PRO A 25 -18.34 -2.11 8.51
C PRO A 25 -17.16 -1.46 9.22
N PRO A 26 -17.33 -0.33 9.95
CA PRO A 26 -16.21 0.41 10.53
C PRO A 26 -15.23 -0.41 11.36
N LEU A 27 -15.71 -1.44 12.07
CA LEU A 27 -14.92 -2.32 12.93
C LEU A 27 -14.18 -3.44 12.19
N GLU A 28 -14.52 -3.71 10.93
CA GLU A 28 -13.93 -4.79 10.11
C GLU A 28 -13.11 -4.26 8.92
N ARG A 29 -12.99 -2.93 8.80
CA ARG A 29 -12.31 -2.26 7.68
C ARG A 29 -10.86 -2.72 7.53
N SER A 30 -10.12 -2.91 8.62
CA SER A 30 -8.71 -3.26 8.52
C SER A 30 -8.53 -4.67 7.99
N ARG A 31 -9.33 -5.63 8.47
CA ARG A 31 -9.31 -7.02 7.98
C ARG A 31 -9.68 -7.10 6.51
N MET A 32 -10.74 -6.42 6.08
CA MET A 32 -11.14 -6.39 4.66
C MET A 32 -10.05 -5.79 3.77
N ALA A 33 -9.48 -4.66 4.19
CA ALA A 33 -8.44 -3.97 3.43
C ALA A 33 -7.16 -4.81 3.32
N SER A 34 -6.66 -5.30 4.45
CA SER A 34 -5.43 -6.09 4.48
C SER A 34 -5.56 -7.41 3.73
N LEU A 35 -6.72 -8.07 3.77
CA LEU A 35 -6.95 -9.30 3.00
C LEU A 35 -6.93 -9.03 1.48
N ALA A 36 -7.53 -7.93 1.04
CA ALA A 36 -7.51 -7.57 -0.38
C ALA A 36 -6.10 -7.19 -0.86
N PHE A 37 -5.35 -6.42 -0.06
CA PHE A 37 -3.97 -6.06 -0.40
C PHE A 37 -3.01 -7.24 -0.33
N ALA A 38 -3.20 -8.17 0.61
CA ALA A 38 -2.44 -9.41 0.65
C ALA A 38 -2.56 -10.18 -0.67
N GLY A 39 -3.75 -10.17 -1.31
CA GLY A 39 -3.96 -10.75 -2.62
C GLY A 39 -3.05 -10.18 -3.73
N SER A 40 -2.69 -8.89 -3.65
CA SER A 40 -1.73 -8.26 -4.59
C SER A 40 -0.34 -8.89 -4.48
N TYR A 41 0.16 -9.05 -3.24
CA TYR A 41 1.46 -9.65 -2.98
C TYR A 41 1.49 -11.15 -3.27
N VAL A 42 0.44 -11.89 -2.90
CA VAL A 42 0.30 -13.31 -3.29
C VAL A 42 0.32 -13.47 -4.81
N GLY A 43 -0.38 -12.58 -5.52
CA GLY A 43 -0.37 -12.53 -6.99
C GLY A 43 1.03 -12.37 -7.55
N THR A 44 1.85 -11.49 -6.98
CA THR A 44 3.26 -11.30 -7.36
C THR A 44 4.09 -12.56 -7.13
N VAL A 45 3.99 -13.16 -5.95
CA VAL A 45 4.77 -14.36 -5.59
C VAL A 45 4.42 -15.55 -6.47
N VAL A 46 3.15 -15.71 -6.85
CA VAL A 46 2.70 -16.80 -7.73
C VAL A 46 3.03 -16.50 -9.20
N SER A 47 2.89 -15.24 -9.64
CA SER A 47 3.09 -14.88 -11.04
C SER A 47 4.57 -14.92 -11.46
N LEU A 48 5.51 -14.53 -10.61
CA LEU A 48 6.93 -14.48 -10.97
C LEU A 48 7.50 -15.86 -11.40
N PRO A 49 7.32 -16.96 -10.64
CA PRO A 49 7.76 -18.29 -11.07
C PRO A 49 7.03 -18.78 -12.33
N ILE A 50 5.71 -18.55 -12.42
CA ILE A 50 4.91 -18.97 -13.58
C ILE A 50 5.40 -18.25 -14.84
N CYS A 51 5.69 -16.94 -14.76
CA CYS A 51 6.27 -16.18 -15.86
C CYS A 51 7.63 -16.77 -16.29
N GLY A 52 8.48 -17.17 -15.33
CA GLY A 52 9.77 -17.80 -15.61
C GLY A 52 9.64 -19.13 -16.36
N ILE A 53 8.74 -20.01 -15.90
CA ILE A 53 8.49 -21.31 -16.54
C ILE A 53 7.90 -21.11 -17.94
N LEU A 54 6.89 -20.24 -18.07
CA LEU A 54 6.25 -19.94 -19.35
C LEU A 54 7.22 -19.34 -20.36
N ALA A 55 8.10 -18.42 -19.92
CA ALA A 55 9.12 -17.84 -20.78
C ALA A 55 10.11 -18.88 -21.30
N ASN A 56 10.52 -19.83 -20.44
CA ASN A 56 11.52 -20.83 -20.77
C ASN A 56 10.97 -21.95 -21.67
N GLU A 57 9.77 -22.45 -21.37
CA GLU A 57 9.18 -23.61 -22.07
C GLU A 57 8.39 -23.22 -23.33
N LEU A 58 7.68 -22.07 -23.30
CA LEU A 58 6.72 -21.68 -24.32
C LEU A 58 7.03 -20.32 -24.97
N GLY A 59 8.18 -19.73 -24.62
CA GLY A 59 8.60 -18.41 -25.05
C GLY A 59 7.87 -17.27 -24.33
N TRP A 60 8.48 -16.10 -24.32
CA TRP A 60 7.96 -14.90 -23.63
C TRP A 60 6.52 -14.47 -24.03
N PRO A 61 6.02 -14.67 -25.27
CA PRO A 61 4.64 -14.27 -25.62
C PRO A 61 3.57 -15.07 -24.87
N SER A 62 3.88 -16.29 -24.46
CA SER A 62 2.94 -17.20 -23.76
C SER A 62 2.40 -16.60 -22.47
N ILE A 63 3.21 -15.78 -21.77
CA ILE A 63 2.84 -15.05 -20.55
C ILE A 63 1.58 -14.21 -20.80
N PHE A 64 1.57 -13.44 -21.89
CA PHE A 64 0.46 -12.54 -22.21
C PHE A 64 -0.83 -13.31 -22.53
N TYR A 65 -0.73 -14.45 -23.21
CA TYR A 65 -1.89 -15.29 -23.53
C TYR A 65 -2.50 -15.94 -22.30
N VAL A 66 -1.67 -16.49 -21.40
CA VAL A 66 -2.13 -17.16 -20.18
C VAL A 66 -2.79 -16.16 -19.23
N PHE A 67 -2.10 -15.08 -18.86
CA PHE A 67 -2.67 -14.06 -17.97
C PHE A 67 -3.85 -13.33 -18.61
N GLY A 68 -3.85 -13.15 -19.93
CA GLY A 68 -4.98 -12.57 -20.68
C GLY A 68 -6.24 -13.44 -20.61
N LYS A 69 -6.13 -14.76 -20.77
CA LYS A 69 -7.25 -15.70 -20.64
C LYS A 69 -7.81 -15.73 -19.21
N ILE A 70 -6.93 -15.83 -18.20
CA ILE A 70 -7.33 -15.83 -16.78
C ILE A 70 -8.12 -14.56 -16.44
N ARG A 71 -7.65 -13.40 -16.91
CA ARG A 71 -8.32 -12.11 -16.71
C ARG A 71 -9.72 -12.11 -17.32
N LYS A 72 -9.87 -12.54 -18.59
CA LYS A 72 -11.16 -12.59 -19.29
C LYS A 72 -12.19 -13.46 -18.53
N VAL A 73 -11.77 -14.63 -18.03
CA VAL A 73 -12.66 -15.54 -17.28
C VAL A 73 -13.11 -14.90 -15.97
N LYS A 74 -12.18 -14.32 -15.20
CA LYS A 74 -12.52 -13.64 -13.94
C LYS A 74 -13.46 -12.45 -14.16
N THR A 75 -13.17 -11.60 -15.15
CA THR A 75 -14.02 -10.46 -15.49
C THR A 75 -15.43 -10.87 -15.89
N LYS A 76 -15.58 -11.91 -16.74
CA LYS A 76 -16.91 -12.43 -17.12
C LYS A 76 -17.70 -12.93 -15.91
N ARG A 77 -17.06 -13.66 -15.00
CA ARG A 77 -17.70 -14.13 -13.77
C ARG A 77 -18.15 -12.97 -12.89
N GLN A 78 -17.30 -11.96 -12.72
CA GLN A 78 -17.60 -10.80 -11.88
C GLN A 78 -18.73 -9.94 -12.46
N ILE A 79 -18.72 -9.70 -13.78
CA ILE A 79 -19.82 -9.03 -14.48
C ILE A 79 -21.12 -9.84 -14.35
N SER A 80 -21.07 -11.18 -14.49
CA SER A 80 -22.26 -12.02 -14.31
C SER A 80 -22.82 -11.96 -12.90
N VAL A 81 -21.99 -11.80 -11.86
CA VAL A 81 -22.47 -11.66 -10.47
C VAL A 81 -23.12 -10.29 -10.27
N ILE A 82 -22.51 -9.23 -10.81
CA ILE A 82 -23.07 -7.86 -10.75
C ILE A 82 -24.40 -7.78 -11.50
N LEU A 83 -24.50 -8.36 -12.69
CA LEU A 83 -25.70 -8.33 -13.53
C LEU A 83 -26.84 -9.24 -13.04
N LYS A 84 -26.55 -10.23 -12.17
CA LYS A 84 -27.55 -11.16 -11.63
C LYS A 84 -28.39 -10.57 -10.48
N GLY A 85 -28.23 -9.30 -10.15
CA GLY A 85 -29.11 -8.60 -9.20
C GLY A 85 -28.94 -9.00 -7.73
N GLU A 86 -28.08 -9.97 -7.38
CA GLU A 86 -27.74 -10.30 -5.98
C GLU A 86 -27.13 -9.11 -5.20
N TYR A 87 -26.80 -8.02 -5.91
CA TYR A 87 -26.31 -6.76 -5.37
C TYR A 87 -27.36 -5.62 -5.38
N GLU A 88 -28.48 -5.75 -6.08
CA GLU A 88 -29.43 -4.64 -6.29
C GLU A 88 -30.19 -4.25 -5.02
N GLU A 89 -30.62 -5.20 -4.18
CA GLU A 89 -31.36 -4.87 -2.95
C GLU A 89 -30.52 -4.12 -1.90
N HIS A 90 -29.19 -4.30 -1.87
CA HIS A 90 -28.31 -3.59 -0.93
C HIS A 90 -27.65 -2.33 -1.53
N ILE A 91 -27.48 -2.24 -2.86
CA ILE A 91 -26.94 -1.03 -3.52
C ILE A 91 -28.02 0.03 -3.73
N LEU A 92 -29.28 -0.35 -4.00
CA LEU A 92 -30.37 0.60 -4.28
C LEU A 92 -30.89 1.34 -3.04
N GLY A 93 -30.64 0.84 -1.83
CA GLY A 93 -30.92 1.58 -0.58
C GLY A 93 -30.07 2.85 -0.40
N VAL A 94 -29.01 3.02 -1.20
CA VAL A 94 -28.06 4.14 -1.13
C VAL A 94 -28.02 4.93 -2.44
N ARG A 95 -29.13 4.96 -3.19
CA ARG A 95 -29.29 5.82 -4.38
C ARG A 95 -29.70 7.24 -4.01
N ASN A 96 -29.13 7.80 -2.95
CA ASN A 96 -29.05 9.26 -2.84
C ASN A 96 -27.76 9.66 -3.55
N GLU A 97 -27.87 10.00 -4.83
CA GLU A 97 -26.87 10.80 -5.53
C GLU A 97 -26.82 12.18 -4.84
N VAL A 98 -26.19 12.25 -3.68
CA VAL A 98 -25.75 13.52 -3.14
C VAL A 98 -24.61 13.94 -4.05
N ASN A 99 -24.79 15.02 -4.80
CA ASN A 99 -23.71 15.69 -5.52
C ASN A 99 -22.59 16.01 -4.52
N LEU A 100 -21.64 15.10 -4.40
CA LEU A 100 -20.60 15.15 -3.40
C LEU A 100 -19.55 16.16 -3.89
N VAL A 101 -19.64 17.38 -3.37
CA VAL A 101 -18.65 18.42 -3.68
C VAL A 101 -17.43 18.20 -2.80
N HIS A 102 -16.28 17.98 -3.43
CA HIS A 102 -15.02 17.78 -2.73
C HIS A 102 -14.46 19.11 -2.20
N PRO A 103 -14.20 19.25 -0.89
CA PRO A 103 -13.60 20.45 -0.34
C PRO A 103 -12.07 20.48 -0.56
N TRP A 104 -11.63 20.65 -1.82
CA TRP A 104 -10.23 20.59 -2.24
C TRP A 104 -9.28 21.40 -1.36
N ARG A 105 -9.64 22.65 -1.05
CA ARG A 105 -8.84 23.51 -0.16
C ARG A 105 -8.61 22.85 1.20
N LYS A 106 -9.63 22.19 1.75
CA LYS A 106 -9.54 21.54 3.06
C LYS A 106 -8.74 20.25 3.02
N PHE A 107 -8.73 19.53 1.90
CA PHE A 107 -7.84 18.37 1.73
C PHE A 107 -6.37 18.80 1.85
N PHE A 108 -6.00 19.87 1.16
CA PHE A 108 -4.62 20.37 1.15
C PHE A 108 -4.21 21.16 2.38
N THR A 109 -5.13 21.59 3.24
CA THR A 109 -4.81 22.24 4.52
C THR A 109 -4.91 21.30 5.73
N SER A 110 -5.39 20.07 5.55
CA SER A 110 -5.63 19.12 6.64
C SER A 110 -4.37 18.33 6.98
N MET A 111 -3.87 18.48 8.21
CA MET A 111 -2.67 17.76 8.68
C MET A 111 -2.84 16.23 8.68
N PRO A 112 -3.98 15.64 9.08
CA PRO A 112 -4.20 14.20 8.96
C PRO A 112 -4.15 13.68 7.51
N VAL A 113 -4.57 14.48 6.52
CA VAL A 113 -4.47 14.09 5.10
C VAL A 113 -3.00 14.03 4.69
N TRP A 114 -2.22 15.07 5.01
CA TRP A 114 -0.79 15.09 4.75
C TRP A 114 -0.04 13.98 5.47
N ALA A 115 -0.42 13.66 6.72
CA ALA A 115 0.19 12.56 7.46
C ALA A 115 0.07 11.24 6.69
N VAL A 116 -1.12 10.93 6.17
CA VAL A 116 -1.36 9.71 5.38
C VAL A 116 -0.60 9.74 4.04
N ILE A 117 -0.56 10.88 3.35
CA ILE A 117 0.19 11.04 2.09
C ILE A 117 1.70 10.82 2.32
N VAL A 118 2.27 11.45 3.34
CA VAL A 118 3.69 11.33 3.69
C VAL A 118 4.00 9.89 4.09
N ALA A 119 3.16 9.25 4.91
CA ALA A 119 3.37 7.85 5.26
C ALA A 119 3.35 6.93 4.02
N HIS A 120 2.40 7.14 3.11
CA HIS A 120 2.31 6.34 1.89
C HIS A 120 3.53 6.54 0.98
N PHE A 121 4.04 7.77 0.88
CA PHE A 121 5.28 8.08 0.18
C PHE A 121 6.50 7.38 0.80
N CYS A 122 6.66 7.47 2.13
CA CYS A 122 7.77 6.84 2.85
C CYS A 122 7.77 5.31 2.69
N GLU A 123 6.60 4.67 2.80
CA GLU A 123 6.47 3.22 2.62
C GLU A 123 6.85 2.80 1.19
N ASN A 124 6.33 3.52 0.18
CA ASN A 124 6.64 3.20 -1.21
C ASN A 124 8.11 3.47 -1.56
N TRP A 125 8.76 4.43 -0.89
CA TRP A 125 10.19 4.67 -1.08
C TRP A 125 11.01 3.43 -0.78
N GLY A 126 10.89 2.86 0.42
CA GLY A 126 11.66 1.68 0.76
C GLY A 126 11.18 0.43 0.01
N PHE A 127 9.87 0.29 -0.24
CA PHE A 127 9.34 -0.81 -1.04
C PHE A 127 9.91 -0.83 -2.46
N TYR A 128 9.86 0.30 -3.19
CA TYR A 128 10.37 0.35 -4.57
C TYR A 128 11.90 0.30 -4.64
N THR A 129 12.60 0.89 -3.67
CA THR A 129 14.06 0.74 -3.55
C THR A 129 14.43 -0.74 -3.49
N LEU A 130 13.78 -1.52 -2.62
CA LEU A 130 14.06 -2.96 -2.54
C LEU A 130 13.56 -3.72 -3.77
N LEU A 131 12.41 -3.37 -4.33
CA LEU A 131 11.89 -4.05 -5.52
C LEU A 131 12.83 -3.92 -6.72
N THR A 132 13.40 -2.74 -6.91
CA THR A 132 14.22 -2.45 -8.10
C THR A 132 15.70 -2.72 -7.88
N GLN A 133 16.21 -2.48 -6.67
CA GLN A 133 17.65 -2.48 -6.40
C GLN A 133 18.13 -3.70 -5.60
N LEU A 134 17.24 -4.50 -4.99
CA LEU A 134 17.65 -5.68 -4.21
C LEU A 134 18.51 -6.67 -5.03
N PRO A 135 18.16 -7.05 -6.27
CA PRO A 135 19.01 -7.96 -7.04
C PRO A 135 20.39 -7.37 -7.34
N THR A 136 20.45 -6.07 -7.63
CA THR A 136 21.69 -5.35 -7.91
C THR A 136 22.56 -5.27 -6.66
N PHE A 137 21.98 -4.93 -5.50
CA PHE A 137 22.67 -4.95 -4.22
C PHE A 137 23.24 -6.35 -3.88
N MET A 138 22.45 -7.41 -4.07
CA MET A 138 22.91 -8.78 -3.84
C MET A 138 24.06 -9.19 -4.76
N LYS A 139 24.09 -8.67 -5.99
CA LYS A 139 25.18 -8.93 -6.93
C LYS A 139 26.43 -8.12 -6.56
N ASP A 140 26.27 -6.82 -6.36
CA ASP A 140 27.37 -5.87 -6.26
C ASP A 140 28.01 -5.86 -4.86
N ALA A 141 27.22 -5.90 -3.79
CA ALA A 141 27.73 -5.80 -2.42
C ALA A 141 27.97 -7.16 -1.75
N LEU A 142 27.31 -8.22 -2.22
CA LEU A 142 27.30 -9.54 -1.58
C LEU A 142 27.89 -10.65 -2.47
N GLU A 143 28.34 -10.30 -3.69
CA GLU A 143 28.89 -11.21 -4.71
C GLU A 143 28.03 -12.47 -4.95
N PHE A 144 26.71 -12.36 -4.71
CA PHE A 144 25.85 -13.53 -4.69
C PHE A 144 25.47 -13.95 -6.11
N ASN A 145 25.56 -15.26 -6.39
CA ASN A 145 25.26 -15.78 -7.71
C ASN A 145 23.76 -15.65 -8.04
N LEU A 146 23.45 -14.74 -8.97
CA LEU A 146 22.09 -14.35 -9.37
C LEU A 146 21.19 -15.51 -9.82
N LYS A 147 21.76 -16.66 -10.23
CA LYS A 147 20.94 -17.84 -10.62
C LYS A 147 20.11 -18.41 -9.46
N LYS A 148 20.51 -18.22 -8.20
CA LYS A 148 19.71 -18.59 -7.00
C LYS A 148 18.97 -17.39 -6.38
N ALA A 149 19.18 -16.17 -6.90
CA ALA A 149 18.65 -14.94 -6.30
C ALA A 149 17.13 -14.77 -6.49
N GLY A 150 16.51 -15.45 -7.47
CA GLY A 150 15.07 -15.34 -7.71
C GLY A 150 14.21 -15.74 -6.51
N PHE A 151 14.55 -16.82 -5.82
CA PHE A 151 13.81 -17.27 -4.63
C PHE A 151 14.06 -16.36 -3.42
N MET A 152 15.32 -15.95 -3.19
CA MET A 152 15.65 -15.02 -2.10
C MET A 152 15.03 -13.64 -2.30
N SER A 153 14.93 -13.17 -3.53
CA SER A 153 14.32 -11.87 -3.85
C SER A 153 12.80 -11.90 -3.71
N ALA A 154 12.16 -13.07 -3.80
CA ALA A 154 10.72 -13.22 -3.60
C ALA A 154 10.32 -13.33 -2.12
N LEU A 155 11.26 -13.70 -1.24
CA LEU A 155 11.01 -13.95 0.18
C LEU A 155 10.44 -12.73 0.94
N PRO A 156 10.96 -11.49 0.77
CA PRO A 156 10.41 -10.30 1.43
C PRO A 156 8.91 -10.10 1.15
N TYR A 157 8.51 -10.29 -0.10
CA TYR A 157 7.13 -10.08 -0.55
C TYR A 157 6.19 -11.20 -0.11
N LEU A 158 6.69 -12.44 -0.04
CA LEU A 158 5.94 -13.56 0.53
C LEU A 158 5.66 -13.34 2.03
N VAL A 159 6.68 -12.92 2.79
CA VAL A 159 6.51 -12.61 4.21
C VAL A 159 5.52 -11.45 4.38
N MET A 160 5.63 -10.39 3.57
CA MET A 160 4.68 -9.29 3.59
C MET A 160 3.24 -9.75 3.35
N ALA A 161 3.00 -10.63 2.37
CA ALA A 161 1.66 -11.15 2.09
C ALA A 161 1.04 -11.88 3.29
N ILE A 162 1.84 -12.69 3.97
CA ILE A 162 1.42 -13.46 5.15
C ILE A 162 1.16 -12.49 6.32
N VAL A 163 2.12 -11.64 6.66
CA VAL A 163 2.02 -10.72 7.79
C VAL A 163 0.88 -9.71 7.60
N LEU A 164 0.62 -9.28 6.36
CA LEU A 164 -0.48 -8.34 6.07
C LEU A 164 -1.84 -8.93 6.44
N SER A 165 -2.06 -10.20 6.11
CA SER A 165 -3.30 -10.91 6.45
C SER A 165 -3.54 -11.00 7.97
N PHE A 166 -2.47 -11.15 8.76
CA PHE A 166 -2.54 -11.19 10.23
C PHE A 166 -2.66 -9.79 10.85
N SER A 167 -1.90 -8.82 10.35
CA SER A 167 -1.89 -7.46 10.90
C SER A 167 -3.27 -6.78 10.80
N GLY A 168 -4.01 -6.98 9.71
CA GLY A 168 -5.38 -6.44 9.60
C GLY A 168 -6.33 -7.02 10.65
N GLN A 169 -6.25 -8.33 10.92
CA GLN A 169 -7.04 -8.99 11.97
C GLN A 169 -6.66 -8.50 13.36
N LEU A 170 -5.36 -8.34 13.62
CA LEU A 170 -4.88 -7.82 14.90
C LEU A 170 -5.34 -6.38 15.13
N ALA A 171 -5.31 -5.53 14.11
CA ALA A 171 -5.79 -4.16 14.19
C ALA A 171 -7.27 -4.13 14.61
N ASP A 172 -8.13 -4.89 13.92
CA ASP A 172 -9.56 -4.93 14.23
C ASP A 172 -9.82 -5.57 15.60
N TYR A 173 -9.06 -6.58 16.01
CA TYR A 173 -9.15 -7.18 17.34
C TYR A 173 -8.86 -6.15 18.46
N LEU A 174 -7.82 -5.34 18.29
CA LEU A 174 -7.46 -4.31 19.27
C LEU A 174 -8.51 -3.21 19.38
N ILE A 175 -9.11 -2.81 18.25
CA ILE A 175 -10.16 -1.78 18.18
C ILE A 175 -11.48 -2.32 18.75
N THR A 176 -11.90 -3.51 18.32
CA THR A 176 -13.20 -4.10 18.68
C THR A 176 -13.29 -4.44 20.17
N ASN A 177 -12.21 -4.96 20.75
CA ASN A 177 -12.14 -5.23 22.19
C ASN A 177 -11.86 -3.98 23.04
N LYS A 178 -11.78 -2.79 22.43
CA LYS A 178 -11.56 -1.50 23.10
C LYS A 178 -10.26 -1.43 23.91
N TYR A 179 -9.24 -2.22 23.56
CA TYR A 179 -7.91 -2.10 24.16
C TYR A 179 -7.24 -0.78 23.75
N LEU A 180 -7.46 -0.36 22.50
CA LEU A 180 -6.94 0.88 21.93
C LEU A 180 -8.00 1.51 21.03
N ASN A 181 -8.00 2.84 20.92
CA ASN A 181 -8.84 3.53 19.94
C ASN A 181 -8.25 3.46 18.53
N THR A 182 -9.04 3.78 17.50
CA THR A 182 -8.61 3.71 16.09
C THR A 182 -7.34 4.52 15.84
N SER A 183 -7.28 5.77 16.32
CA SER A 183 -6.10 6.63 16.17
C SER A 183 -4.84 6.01 16.78
N GLN A 184 -4.95 5.42 17.97
CA GLN A 184 -3.84 4.76 18.68
C GLN A 184 -3.37 3.53 17.91
N VAL A 185 -4.29 2.70 17.42
CA VAL A 185 -3.93 1.52 16.61
C VAL A 185 -3.25 1.95 15.31
N ARG A 186 -3.81 2.93 14.58
CA ARG A 186 -3.20 3.44 13.34
C ARG A 186 -1.80 3.99 13.60
N LYS A 187 -1.62 4.80 14.65
CA LYS A 187 -0.32 5.37 15.04
C LYS A 187 0.67 4.27 15.43
N LEU A 188 0.27 3.36 16.31
CA LEU A 188 1.10 2.26 16.77
C LEU A 188 1.60 1.43 15.59
N PHE A 189 0.69 1.02 14.70
CA PHE A 189 1.02 0.13 13.58
C PHE A 189 1.94 0.80 12.58
N THR A 190 1.64 2.04 12.16
CA THR A 190 2.48 2.75 11.19
C THR A 190 3.82 3.18 11.78
N CYS A 191 3.84 3.74 13.00
CA CYS A 191 5.09 4.23 13.58
C CYS A 191 6.03 3.09 13.98
N SER A 192 5.51 2.02 14.62
CA SER A 192 6.35 0.87 14.99
C SER A 192 6.89 0.14 13.77
N ALA A 193 6.09 0.00 12.71
CA ALA A 193 6.54 -0.57 11.44
C ALA A 193 7.67 0.25 10.82
N PHE A 194 7.51 1.57 10.71
CA PHE A 194 8.51 2.46 10.13
C PHE A 194 9.80 2.50 10.95
N MET A 195 9.70 2.54 12.29
CA MET A 195 10.86 2.42 13.16
C MET A 195 11.58 1.08 12.98
N GLY A 196 10.82 -0.02 12.92
CA GLY A 196 11.38 -1.35 12.67
C GLY A 196 12.05 -1.45 11.30
N GLN A 197 11.39 -0.96 10.25
CA GLN A 197 11.95 -0.86 8.90
C GLN A 197 13.25 -0.06 8.88
N ALA A 198 13.30 1.09 9.54
CA ALA A 198 14.52 1.88 9.65
C ALA A 198 15.64 1.09 10.35
N VAL A 199 15.36 0.43 11.47
CA VAL A 199 16.36 -0.37 12.20
C VAL A 199 16.88 -1.53 11.35
N PHE A 200 16.01 -2.31 10.70
CA PHE A 200 16.44 -3.43 9.85
C PHE A 200 17.16 -2.97 8.58
N MET A 201 16.78 -1.84 7.99
CA MET A 201 17.51 -1.22 6.88
C MET A 201 18.91 -0.78 7.30
N LEU A 202 19.05 -0.17 8.48
CA LEU A 202 20.35 0.19 9.04
C LEU A 202 21.20 -1.05 9.35
N MET A 203 20.62 -2.09 9.94
CA MET A 203 21.36 -3.33 10.24
C MET A 203 21.92 -3.99 8.97
N THR A 204 21.20 -3.91 7.84
CA THR A 204 21.70 -4.40 6.55
C THR A 204 23.05 -3.77 6.15
N CYS A 205 23.32 -2.52 6.55
CA CYS A 205 24.58 -1.82 6.25
C CYS A 205 25.81 -2.47 6.91
N PHE A 206 25.60 -3.17 8.02
CA PHE A 206 26.66 -3.77 8.84
C PHE A 206 26.78 -5.28 8.63
N LEU A 207 25.82 -5.90 7.91
CA LEU A 207 25.82 -7.32 7.63
C LEU A 207 26.50 -7.61 6.30
N LEU A 208 27.73 -8.13 6.37
CA LEU A 208 28.53 -8.54 5.21
C LEU A 208 28.16 -9.95 4.70
N THR A 209 27.17 -10.61 5.31
CA THR A 209 26.71 -11.94 4.87
C THR A 209 25.45 -11.82 4.00
N PRO A 210 25.38 -12.50 2.85
CA PRO A 210 24.22 -12.43 1.97
C PRO A 210 22.93 -12.86 2.66
N THR A 211 22.99 -13.93 3.46
CA THR A 211 21.85 -14.43 4.21
C THR A 211 21.38 -13.44 5.26
N GLY A 212 22.29 -12.84 6.03
CA GLY A 212 21.94 -11.86 7.07
C GLY A 212 21.28 -10.60 6.49
N ALA A 213 21.83 -10.09 5.39
CA ALA A 213 21.27 -8.94 4.69
C ALA A 213 19.86 -9.23 4.15
N VAL A 214 19.67 -10.36 3.44
CA VAL A 214 18.35 -10.75 2.92
C VAL A 214 17.35 -10.99 4.07
N SER A 215 17.76 -11.60 5.18
CA SER A 215 16.89 -11.78 6.35
C SER A 215 16.45 -10.45 6.96
N CYS A 216 17.36 -9.47 7.10
CA CYS A 216 17.01 -8.14 7.61
C CYS A 216 16.07 -7.40 6.65
N LEU A 217 16.35 -7.42 5.35
CA LEU A 217 15.48 -6.80 4.34
C LEU A 217 14.10 -7.48 4.27
N THR A 218 14.05 -8.81 4.43
CA THR A 218 12.81 -9.58 4.55
C THR A 218 12.01 -9.14 5.77
N ALA A 219 12.67 -8.98 6.92
CA ALA A 219 12.02 -8.49 8.14
C ALA A 219 11.52 -7.04 7.98
N ALA A 220 12.30 -6.15 7.35
CA ALA A 220 11.90 -4.79 7.06
C ALA A 220 10.62 -4.74 6.19
N VAL A 221 10.61 -5.43 5.04
CA VAL A 221 9.44 -5.47 4.15
C VAL A 221 8.25 -6.14 4.83
N GLY A 222 8.48 -7.21 5.60
CA GLY A 222 7.45 -7.87 6.39
C GLY A 222 6.79 -6.95 7.40
N LEU A 223 7.56 -6.10 8.09
CA LEU A 223 7.03 -5.10 9.02
C LEU A 223 6.22 -4.01 8.31
N GLY A 224 6.54 -3.68 7.06
CA GLY A 224 5.74 -2.77 6.21
C GLY A 224 4.28 -3.20 6.08
N ALA A 225 3.97 -4.48 6.26
CA ALA A 225 2.60 -4.98 6.32
C ALA A 225 1.77 -4.35 7.47
N PHE A 226 2.38 -4.11 8.63
CA PHE A 226 1.73 -3.38 9.72
C PHE A 226 1.50 -1.92 9.35
N ALA A 227 2.44 -1.28 8.63
CA ALA A 227 2.26 0.07 8.15
C ALA A 227 1.05 0.18 7.20
N TRP A 228 0.93 -0.74 6.24
CA TRP A 228 -0.22 -0.83 5.33
C TRP A 228 -1.54 -0.96 6.10
N SER A 229 -1.63 -1.85 7.10
CA SER A 229 -2.83 -1.97 7.96
C SER A 229 -3.11 -0.72 8.81
N GLY A 230 -2.11 0.16 8.99
CA GLY A 230 -2.25 1.45 9.67
C GLY A 230 -2.70 2.58 8.73
N PHE A 231 -1.84 3.04 7.82
CA PHE A 231 -2.10 4.26 7.06
C PHE A 231 -3.08 4.06 5.89
N SER A 232 -3.11 2.86 5.26
CA SER A 232 -3.93 2.67 4.05
C SER A 232 -5.42 2.76 4.36
N VAL A 233 -5.84 2.18 5.49
CA VAL A 233 -7.21 2.20 6.00
C VAL A 233 -7.58 3.58 6.54
N ASN A 234 -6.60 4.38 6.96
CA ASN A 234 -6.84 5.68 7.59
C ASN A 234 -7.60 6.67 6.69
N HIS A 235 -7.51 6.53 5.35
CA HIS A 235 -8.33 7.32 4.41
C HIS A 235 -9.85 7.14 4.67
N LEU A 236 -10.27 5.92 5.01
CA LEU A 236 -11.66 5.58 5.34
C LEU A 236 -12.05 6.09 6.73
N ASP A 237 -11.10 6.21 7.65
CA ASP A 237 -11.33 6.68 9.02
C ASP A 237 -11.50 8.21 9.06
N ILE A 238 -10.66 8.95 8.33
CA ILE A 238 -10.69 10.43 8.32
C ILE A 238 -11.83 11.02 7.48
N ALA A 239 -12.17 10.40 6.34
CA ALA A 239 -13.18 10.94 5.43
C ALA A 239 -13.78 9.84 4.53
N PRO A 240 -14.70 9.00 5.05
CA PRO A 240 -15.26 7.87 4.32
C PRO A 240 -15.78 8.22 2.91
N GLN A 241 -16.51 9.33 2.77
CA GLN A 241 -17.12 9.74 1.50
C GLN A 241 -16.10 10.19 0.45
N HIS A 242 -14.95 10.66 0.91
CA HIS A 242 -13.87 11.16 0.05
C HIS A 242 -12.68 10.20 -0.01
N ALA A 243 -12.78 9.02 0.60
CA ALA A 243 -11.67 8.08 0.78
C ALA A 243 -11.03 7.65 -0.54
N SER A 244 -11.83 7.47 -1.60
CA SER A 244 -11.32 7.12 -2.94
C SER A 244 -10.47 8.23 -3.55
N VAL A 245 -10.91 9.49 -3.45
CA VAL A 245 -10.17 10.65 -3.94
C VAL A 245 -8.90 10.87 -3.13
N LEU A 246 -8.98 10.75 -1.80
CA LEU A 246 -7.81 10.88 -0.93
C LEU A 246 -6.78 9.77 -1.18
N MET A 247 -7.23 8.51 -1.34
CA MET A 247 -6.35 7.41 -1.74
C MET A 247 -5.73 7.67 -3.12
N GLY A 248 -6.50 8.19 -4.08
CA GLY A 248 -5.98 8.58 -5.40
C GLY A 248 -4.84 9.60 -5.30
N LEU A 249 -5.07 10.71 -4.58
CA LEU A 249 -4.05 11.74 -4.34
C LEU A 249 -2.81 11.17 -3.65
N SER A 250 -3.02 10.37 -2.61
CA SER A 250 -1.96 9.71 -1.85
C SER A 250 -1.16 8.75 -2.72
N ASN A 251 -1.82 7.92 -3.54
CA ASN A 251 -1.18 6.96 -4.45
C ASN A 251 -0.39 7.66 -5.56
N THR A 252 -0.87 8.79 -6.09
CA THR A 252 -0.10 9.60 -7.04
C THR A 252 1.22 10.07 -6.43
N MET A 253 1.21 10.61 -5.21
CA MET A 253 2.44 11.01 -4.54
C MET A 253 3.32 9.81 -4.21
N ALA A 254 2.72 8.70 -3.77
CA ALA A 254 3.43 7.49 -3.37
C ALA A 254 4.04 6.70 -4.52
N THR A 255 3.67 6.99 -5.78
CA THR A 255 4.31 6.37 -6.95
C THR A 255 5.55 7.11 -7.44
N LEU A 256 5.75 8.36 -7.03
CA LEU A 256 6.94 9.15 -7.37
C LEU A 256 8.26 8.49 -6.92
N PRO A 257 8.37 7.89 -5.72
CA PRO A 257 9.57 7.17 -5.32
C PRO A 257 9.98 6.06 -6.30
N GLY A 258 9.03 5.41 -6.99
CA GLY A 258 9.34 4.39 -7.99
C GLY A 258 10.12 4.93 -9.20
N ILE A 259 10.05 6.23 -9.46
CA ILE A 259 10.79 6.92 -10.52
C ILE A 259 12.08 7.52 -9.95
N ILE A 260 11.99 8.15 -8.78
CA ILE A 260 13.07 8.92 -8.17
C ILE A 260 14.15 8.00 -7.57
N SER A 261 13.75 6.96 -6.83
CA SER A 261 14.69 6.09 -6.08
C SER A 261 15.71 5.39 -6.99
N PRO A 262 15.33 4.74 -8.11
CA PRO A 262 16.30 4.13 -9.01
C PRO A 262 17.29 5.15 -9.60
N SER A 263 16.80 6.33 -9.93
CA SER A 263 17.62 7.42 -10.50
C SER A 263 18.67 7.90 -9.50
N ILE A 264 18.26 8.16 -8.26
CA ILE A 264 19.19 8.55 -7.18
C ILE A 264 20.18 7.43 -6.89
N THR A 265 19.71 6.17 -6.81
CA THR A 265 20.58 5.01 -6.57
C THR A 265 21.63 4.89 -7.66
N GLY A 266 21.28 5.08 -8.93
CA GLY A 266 22.24 5.05 -10.04
C GLY A 266 23.30 6.15 -9.99
N ILE A 267 22.98 7.31 -9.41
CA ILE A 267 23.95 8.40 -9.20
C ILE A 267 24.84 8.13 -7.99
N LEU A 268 24.30 7.52 -6.93
CA LEU A 268 25.04 7.23 -5.70
C LEU A 268 25.96 6.02 -5.83
N VAL A 269 25.53 4.99 -6.55
CA VAL A 269 26.23 3.69 -6.65
C VAL A 269 26.96 3.60 -7.99
N GLN A 270 27.96 4.46 -8.20
CA GLN A 270 28.75 4.46 -9.44
C GLN A 270 29.85 3.41 -9.42
N ASN A 271 30.55 3.28 -8.29
CA ASN A 271 31.68 2.37 -8.13
C ASN A 271 31.25 1.00 -7.60
N LYS A 272 29.96 0.81 -7.31
CA LYS A 272 29.35 -0.44 -6.84
C LYS A 272 29.95 -0.94 -5.54
N THR A 273 30.37 0.00 -4.70
CA THR A 273 31.00 -0.33 -3.42
C THR A 273 29.96 -0.51 -2.32
N VAL A 274 30.33 -1.25 -1.27
CA VAL A 274 29.46 -1.43 -0.09
C VAL A 274 29.13 -0.09 0.56
N ASP A 275 30.09 0.85 0.62
CA ASP A 275 29.88 2.16 1.25
C ASP A 275 28.87 3.03 0.49
N GLU A 276 28.85 2.98 -0.85
CA GLU A 276 27.81 3.66 -1.65
C GLU A 276 26.42 3.08 -1.36
N TRP A 277 26.30 1.75 -1.22
CA TRP A 277 25.04 1.11 -0.83
C TRP A 277 24.59 1.49 0.58
N ARG A 278 25.52 1.68 1.53
CA ARG A 278 25.19 2.18 2.88
C ARG A 278 24.49 3.53 2.82
N VAL A 279 24.91 4.44 1.92
CA VAL A 279 24.26 5.74 1.72
C VAL A 279 22.80 5.57 1.28
N VAL A 280 22.52 4.62 0.37
CA VAL A 280 21.15 4.32 -0.08
C VAL A 280 20.28 3.83 1.08
N PHE A 281 20.79 2.95 1.93
CA PHE A 281 20.07 2.46 3.10
C PHE A 281 19.92 3.52 4.21
N TYR A 282 20.92 4.39 4.42
CA TYR A 282 20.80 5.53 5.34
C TYR A 282 19.71 6.49 4.89
N MET A 283 19.62 6.76 3.58
CA MET A 283 18.56 7.58 3.01
C MET A 283 17.18 6.95 3.24
N ALA A 284 17.00 5.67 2.89
CA ALA A 284 15.74 4.96 3.11
C ALA A 284 15.34 4.95 4.59
N SER A 285 16.29 4.67 5.49
CA SER A 285 16.06 4.64 6.95
C SER A 285 15.65 6.02 7.48
N SER A 286 16.30 7.09 7.00
CA SER A 286 15.96 8.47 7.37
C SER A 286 14.56 8.86 6.92
N ILE A 287 14.15 8.42 5.72
CA ILE A 287 12.79 8.64 5.19
C ILE A 287 11.75 7.90 6.03
N TYR A 288 12.02 6.67 6.46
CA TYR A 288 11.13 5.94 7.37
C TYR A 288 11.02 6.61 8.74
N LEU A 289 12.13 7.05 9.33
CA LEU A 289 12.12 7.77 10.61
C LEU A 289 11.34 9.07 10.51
N PHE A 290 11.54 9.85 9.44
CA PHE A 290 10.75 11.04 9.17
C PHE A 290 9.25 10.73 9.05
N GLY A 291 8.91 9.69 8.28
CA GLY A 291 7.53 9.22 8.15
C GLY A 291 6.91 8.83 9.49
N ALA A 292 7.66 8.17 10.37
CA ALA A 292 7.19 7.74 11.68
C ALA A 292 6.90 8.95 12.58
N LEU A 293 7.82 9.91 12.62
CA LEU A 293 7.67 11.13 13.40
C LEU A 293 6.51 11.99 12.89
N PHE A 294 6.43 12.21 11.58
CA PHE A 294 5.40 13.04 10.96
C PHE A 294 4.01 12.40 11.11
N TYR A 295 3.89 11.10 10.84
CA TYR A 295 2.62 10.38 11.00
C TYR A 295 2.22 10.31 12.48
N GLY A 296 3.15 10.02 13.38
CA GLY A 296 2.89 9.97 14.82
C GLY A 296 2.36 11.30 15.37
N ALA A 297 2.94 12.42 14.93
CA ALA A 297 2.54 13.75 15.33
C ALA A 297 1.16 14.16 14.77
N PHE A 298 0.94 13.99 13.47
CA PHE A 298 -0.15 14.66 12.75
C PHE A 298 -1.32 13.76 12.33
N SER A 299 -1.19 12.44 12.41
CA SER A 299 -2.29 11.54 12.05
C SER A 299 -3.44 11.58 13.07
N SER A 300 -4.65 11.34 12.57
CA SER A 300 -5.86 11.12 13.35
C SER A 300 -6.63 9.96 12.73
N GLY A 301 -7.30 9.16 13.54
CA GLY A 301 -8.26 8.12 13.14
C GLY A 301 -9.71 8.51 13.43
N GLN A 302 -9.97 9.81 13.63
CA GLN A 302 -11.32 10.36 13.76
C GLN A 302 -11.73 11.06 12.47
N ILE A 303 -13.04 11.04 12.19
CA ILE A 303 -13.64 11.75 11.07
C ILE A 303 -13.29 13.23 11.17
N GLN A 304 -12.83 13.81 10.08
CA GLN A 304 -12.45 15.21 10.05
C GLN A 304 -13.68 16.12 9.99
N PRO A 305 -13.67 17.31 10.62
CA PRO A 305 -14.85 18.19 10.69
C PRO A 305 -15.42 18.60 9.33
N TRP A 306 -14.58 18.57 8.29
CA TRP A 306 -15.00 18.88 6.91
C TRP A 306 -15.57 17.70 6.14
N ALA A 307 -15.43 16.49 6.68
CA ALA A 307 -16.00 15.26 6.14
C ALA A 307 -17.28 14.84 6.87
N GLU A 308 -17.64 15.50 7.97
CA GLU A 308 -18.91 15.27 8.66
C GLU A 308 -20.09 15.75 7.82
N HIS A 309 -21.17 14.96 7.80
CA HIS A 309 -22.43 15.41 7.24
C HIS A 309 -22.97 16.57 8.06
N LYS A 310 -23.10 17.75 7.44
CA LYS A 310 -24.14 18.69 7.86
C LYS A 310 -25.48 18.03 7.58
N ASN A 311 -26.03 17.31 8.56
CA ASN A 311 -27.41 16.87 8.52
C ASN A 311 -28.32 18.09 8.28
N ASN A 312 -29.41 17.87 7.56
CA ASN A 312 -30.46 18.82 7.18
C ASN A 312 -31.09 19.62 8.36
N GLN A 313 -30.32 20.44 9.08
CA GLN A 313 -30.85 21.47 10.00
C GLN A 313 -30.93 22.84 9.34
N ASP A 314 -30.29 23.05 8.19
CA ASP A 314 -30.40 24.29 7.42
C ASP A 314 -31.56 24.28 6.39
N ARG A 315 -32.17 23.11 6.10
CA ARG A 315 -33.36 23.05 5.21
C ARG A 315 -34.65 23.47 5.93
N THR A 316 -34.80 23.15 7.21
CA THR A 316 -35.99 23.53 7.99
C THR A 316 -36.09 25.04 8.28
N LYS A 317 -35.00 25.81 8.10
CA LYS A 317 -35.00 27.27 8.31
C LYS A 317 -35.31 28.08 7.05
N ILE A 318 -35.38 27.44 5.88
CA ILE A 318 -35.71 28.10 4.61
C ILE A 318 -37.19 27.92 4.29
N ASP A 319 -37.84 26.87 4.80
CA ASP A 319 -39.28 26.62 4.61
C ASP A 319 -40.17 27.30 5.69
N GLU A 320 -39.59 28.07 6.62
CA GLU A 320 -40.32 28.86 7.64
C GLU A 320 -40.20 30.39 7.44
N LYS A 321 -39.94 30.86 6.22
CA LYS A 321 -40.01 32.30 5.90
C LYS A 321 -40.92 32.62 4.72
#